data_AF-A0A6P1TA75-F1
#
_entry.id   AF-A0A6P1TA75-F1
#
_cell.length_a   1.000
_cell.length_b   1.000
_cell.length_c   1.000
_cell.angle_alpha   90.00
_cell.angle_beta   90.00
_cell.angle_gamma   90.00
#
_symmetry.space_group_name_H-M   'P 1'
#
loop_
_entity.id
_entity.type
_entity.pdbx_description
1 polymer ?
#
loop_
_entity_poly.entity_id
_entity_poly.type
_entity_poly.pdbx_seq_one_letter_code
_entity_poly.pdbx_strand_id
1 'polypeptide(L)'
;MSCVFECDHVVQKFSGSTRIESKEKEEFITQYRSAIAETKGVSGVVYILKTERPIPRIKGESEILYIGETKHDVWSRYCAEEDANEFWSVYSHSLANYGAIYVDVYQTSNNKKTENIFLRQYYQSHLELPPINRKG
;
A
#
# COMPACT_ATOMS: atom_id res chain seq x y z
N MET A 1 -15.48 -5.43 6.94
CA MET A 1 -15.36 -6.26 5.71
C MET A 1 -14.09 -5.82 5.01
N SER A 2 -13.10 -6.68 4.87
CA SER A 2 -11.88 -6.37 4.11
C SER A 2 -12.24 -6.24 2.62
N CYS A 3 -11.72 -5.21 1.95
CA CYS A 3 -11.85 -5.09 0.49
C CYS A 3 -11.09 -6.26 -0.15
N VAL A 4 -11.82 -7.21 -0.74
CA VAL A 4 -11.22 -8.25 -1.58
C VAL A 4 -11.08 -7.65 -2.98
N PHE A 5 -9.84 -7.47 -3.44
CA PHE A 5 -9.59 -7.02 -4.80
C PHE A 5 -9.60 -8.18 -5.78
N GLU A 6 -10.41 -8.07 -6.82
CA GLU A 6 -10.54 -9.09 -7.86
C GLU A 6 -10.10 -8.52 -9.22
N CYS A 7 -9.18 -9.19 -9.90
CA CYS A 7 -8.72 -8.78 -11.23
C CYS A 7 -8.07 -9.96 -11.96
N ASP A 8 -8.54 -10.26 -13.17
CA ASP A 8 -8.03 -11.35 -14.01
C ASP A 8 -6.55 -11.16 -14.42
N HIS A 9 -6.01 -9.96 -14.26
CA HIS A 9 -4.61 -9.67 -14.54
C HIS A 9 -3.67 -10.05 -13.39
N VAL A 10 -4.18 -10.34 -12.19
CA VAL A 10 -3.37 -10.76 -11.04
C VAL A 10 -2.90 -12.21 -11.26
N VAL A 11 -1.58 -12.39 -11.23
CA VAL A 11 -0.92 -13.69 -11.40
C VAL A 11 -0.61 -14.30 -10.03
N GLN A 12 -0.13 -13.48 -9.10
CA GLN A 12 0.30 -13.93 -7.77
C GLN A 12 0.12 -12.81 -6.75
N LYS A 13 -0.20 -13.17 -5.50
CA LYS A 13 -0.23 -12.27 -4.36
C LYS A 13 0.85 -12.64 -3.36
N PHE A 14 1.59 -11.65 -2.90
CA PHE A 14 2.54 -11.69 -1.80
C PHE A 14 1.96 -10.82 -0.69
N SER A 15 1.58 -11.44 0.44
CA SER A 15 1.11 -10.67 1.59
C SER A 15 2.31 -10.28 2.43
N GLY A 16 2.46 -8.99 2.76
CA GLY A 16 3.60 -8.53 3.53
C GLY A 16 3.59 -9.11 4.94
N SER A 17 4.64 -9.82 5.34
CA SER A 17 4.81 -10.32 6.71
C SER A 17 5.56 -9.35 7.61
N THR A 18 6.41 -8.50 7.04
CA THR A 18 7.22 -7.55 7.80
C THR A 18 6.35 -6.40 8.33
N ARG A 19 6.42 -6.18 9.65
CA ARG A 19 5.72 -5.10 10.36
C ARG A 19 6.53 -3.82 10.30
N ILE A 20 5.90 -2.72 9.91
CA ILE A 20 6.43 -1.37 10.05
C ILE A 20 5.69 -0.72 11.22
N GLU A 21 6.35 -0.50 12.35
CA GLU A 21 5.69 -0.08 13.60
C GLU A 21 6.38 1.10 14.31
N SER A 22 7.58 1.47 13.87
CA SER A 22 8.30 2.59 14.48
C SER A 22 7.59 3.91 14.26
N LYS A 23 7.43 4.66 15.35
CA LYS A 23 6.92 6.04 15.35
C LYS A 23 8.02 7.08 15.13
N GLU A 24 9.27 6.66 15.07
CA GLU A 24 10.41 7.50 14.72
C GLU A 24 10.72 7.33 13.23
N LYS A 25 10.91 8.45 12.52
CA LYS A 25 10.93 8.50 11.06
C LYS A 25 12.10 7.73 10.46
N GLU A 26 13.28 7.86 11.03
CA GLU A 26 14.50 7.22 10.55
C GLU A 26 14.39 5.69 10.65
N GLU A 27 13.86 5.20 11.78
CA GLU A 27 13.63 3.77 11.99
C GLU A 27 12.46 3.27 11.12
N PHE A 28 11.42 4.08 10.93
CA PHE A 28 10.33 3.77 9.99
C PHE A 28 10.87 3.54 8.57
N ILE A 29 11.76 4.41 8.08
CA ILE A 29 12.38 4.27 6.76
C ILE A 29 13.13 2.94 6.65
N THR A 30 13.87 2.55 7.69
CA THR A 30 14.59 1.28 7.77
C THR A 30 13.65 0.07 7.73
N GLN A 31 12.56 0.12 8.50
CA GLN A 31 11.55 -0.93 8.53
C GLN A 31 10.78 -1.03 7.20
N TYR A 32 10.44 0.11 6.60
CA TYR A 32 9.81 0.16 5.28
C TYR A 32 10.71 -0.52 4.24
N ARG A 33 12.01 -0.15 4.19
CA ARG A 33 12.97 -0.78 3.28
C ARG A 33 13.03 -2.29 3.47
N SER A 34 13.04 -2.76 4.71
CA SER A 34 13.01 -4.19 5.02
C SER A 34 11.73 -4.85 4.52
N ALA A 35 10.58 -4.21 4.70
CA ALA A 35 9.29 -4.76 4.29
C ALA A 35 9.17 -4.96 2.77
N ILE A 36 9.73 -4.05 1.97
CA ILE A 36 9.72 -4.20 0.50
C ILE A 36 10.86 -5.10 -0.01
N ALA A 37 11.84 -5.46 0.82
CA ALA A 37 12.95 -6.33 0.42
C ALA A 37 12.48 -7.73 0.01
N GLU A 38 11.41 -8.26 0.64
CA GLU A 38 10.78 -9.54 0.30
C GLU A 38 10.24 -9.58 -1.15
N THR A 39 10.03 -8.41 -1.76
CA THR A 39 9.38 -8.24 -3.07
C THR A 39 10.39 -8.03 -4.21
N LYS A 40 11.68 -8.03 -3.88
CA LYS A 40 12.77 -7.73 -4.81
C LYS A 40 12.79 -8.72 -5.97
N GLY A 41 12.83 -8.19 -7.19
CA GLY A 41 12.85 -8.98 -8.43
C GLY A 41 11.48 -9.36 -8.99
N VAL A 42 10.38 -9.08 -8.27
CA VAL A 42 9.02 -9.27 -8.80
C VAL A 42 8.60 -8.03 -9.58
N SER A 43 8.55 -8.10 -10.90
CA SER A 43 8.20 -6.97 -11.78
C SER A 43 6.73 -6.99 -12.23
N GLY A 44 6.25 -5.84 -12.73
CA GLY A 44 4.87 -5.70 -13.21
C GLY A 44 3.85 -5.81 -12.08
N VAL A 45 4.02 -5.01 -11.03
CA VAL A 45 3.28 -5.18 -9.78
C VAL A 45 2.33 -4.03 -9.46
N VAL A 46 1.33 -4.34 -8.65
CA VAL A 46 0.53 -3.38 -7.86
C VAL A 46 0.82 -3.64 -6.39
N TYR A 47 1.17 -2.62 -5.63
CA TYR A 47 1.45 -2.72 -4.20
C TYR A 47 0.44 -1.91 -3.40
N ILE A 48 0.14 -2.41 -2.20
CA ILE A 48 -0.87 -1.85 -1.31
C ILE A 48 -0.26 -1.65 0.07
N LEU A 49 -0.31 -0.41 0.55
CA LEU A 49 -0.02 -0.11 1.96
C LEU A 49 -1.29 -0.25 2.77
N LYS A 50 -1.22 -1.00 3.86
CA LYS A 50 -2.35 -1.21 4.77
C LYS A 50 -1.93 -1.14 6.24
N THR A 51 -2.82 -0.67 7.09
CA THR A 51 -2.67 -0.66 8.55
C THR A 51 -3.17 -1.97 9.16
N GLU A 52 -2.72 -2.26 10.37
CA GLU A 52 -3.13 -3.41 11.17
C GLU A 52 -4.61 -3.36 11.58
N ARG A 53 -5.12 -2.15 11.84
CA ARG A 53 -6.53 -1.90 12.18
C ARG A 53 -7.19 -1.05 11.11
N PRO A 54 -8.52 -1.21 10.92
CA PRO A 54 -9.24 -0.45 9.91
C PRO A 54 -9.34 1.03 10.29
N ILE A 55 -9.34 1.87 9.25
CA ILE A 55 -9.46 3.33 9.34
C ILE A 55 -10.87 3.72 8.87
N PRO A 56 -11.58 4.62 9.58
CA PRO A 56 -12.87 5.12 9.11
C PRO A 56 -12.80 5.74 7.70
N ARG A 57 -13.86 5.54 6.93
CA ARG A 57 -14.04 6.08 5.57
C ARG A 57 -15.37 6.81 5.45
N ILE A 58 -15.59 7.53 4.35
CA ILE A 58 -16.91 8.12 4.02
C ILE A 58 -17.99 7.03 4.08
N LYS A 59 -17.69 5.84 3.54
CA LYS A 59 -18.52 4.65 3.67
C LYS A 59 -17.72 3.48 4.26
N GLY A 60 -18.10 3.10 5.47
CA GLY A 60 -17.52 1.95 6.18
C GLY A 60 -16.11 2.24 6.70
N GLU A 61 -15.27 1.22 6.65
CA GLU A 61 -13.91 1.25 7.17
C GLU A 61 -12.96 0.49 6.23
N SER A 62 -11.69 0.85 6.21
CA SER A 62 -10.68 0.18 5.38
C SER A 62 -9.30 0.23 6.01
N GLU A 63 -8.55 -0.85 5.89
CA GLU A 63 -7.15 -0.92 6.32
C GLU A 63 -6.21 -0.23 5.32
N ILE A 64 -6.67 0.10 4.11
CA ILE A 64 -5.78 0.54 3.02
C ILE A 64 -5.45 2.03 3.11
N LEU A 65 -4.15 2.34 3.05
CA LEU A 65 -3.59 3.69 2.97
C LEU A 65 -3.30 4.13 1.53
N TYR A 66 -2.80 3.20 0.71
CA TYR A 66 -2.31 3.50 -0.63
C TYR A 66 -2.41 2.29 -1.55
N ILE A 67 -2.68 2.54 -2.82
CA ILE A 67 -2.60 1.58 -3.92
C ILE A 67 -1.74 2.22 -5.01
N GLY A 68 -0.65 1.57 -5.41
CA GLY A 68 0.25 2.07 -6.44
C GLY A 68 0.74 0.98 -7.38
N GLU A 69 1.24 1.35 -8.54
CA GLU A 69 1.81 0.43 -9.53
C GLU A 69 3.28 0.68 -9.86
N THR A 70 3.96 -0.35 -10.36
CA THR A 70 5.21 -0.18 -11.11
C THR A 70 5.42 -1.30 -12.13
N LYS A 71 6.06 -0.97 -13.25
CA LYS A 71 6.54 -1.95 -14.24
C LYS A 71 7.74 -2.74 -13.72
N HIS A 72 8.51 -2.14 -12.81
CA HIS A 72 9.66 -2.76 -12.15
C HIS A 72 9.22 -3.42 -10.84
N ASP A 73 10.16 -3.87 -10.03
CA ASP A 73 9.88 -4.27 -8.66
C ASP A 73 9.70 -3.07 -7.72
N VAL A 74 9.02 -3.27 -6.59
CA VAL A 74 8.74 -2.22 -5.60
C VAL A 74 10.04 -1.65 -5.04
N TRP A 75 11.04 -2.50 -4.79
CA TRP A 75 12.34 -2.09 -4.26
C TRP A 75 13.05 -1.08 -5.17
N SER A 76 13.09 -1.34 -6.48
CA SER A 76 13.74 -0.46 -7.46
C SER A 76 12.95 0.82 -7.74
N ARG A 77 11.61 0.78 -7.64
CA ARG A 77 10.74 1.94 -7.88
C ARG A 77 10.82 2.98 -6.76
N TYR A 78 11.01 2.52 -5.53
CA TYR A 78 10.63 3.27 -4.35
C TYR A 78 11.84 3.84 -3.60
N CYS A 79 11.79 5.14 -3.32
CA CYS A 79 12.67 5.78 -2.37
C CYS A 79 11.95 5.96 -1.04
N ALA A 80 12.17 5.05 -0.09
CA ALA A 80 11.48 5.08 1.21
C ALA A 80 11.71 6.38 1.97
N GLU A 81 12.86 7.03 1.77
CA GLU A 81 13.17 8.32 2.38
C GLU A 81 12.34 9.46 1.77
N GLU A 82 12.27 9.57 0.44
CA GLU A 82 11.46 10.58 -0.24
C GLU A 82 9.98 10.44 0.10
N ASP A 83 9.47 9.21 0.10
CA ASP A 83 8.07 8.98 0.41
C ASP A 83 7.75 9.21 1.88
N ALA A 84 8.61 8.74 2.80
CA ALA A 84 8.48 9.09 4.22
C ALA A 84 8.57 10.60 4.43
N ASN A 85 9.38 11.34 3.65
CA ASN A 85 9.44 12.79 3.72
C ASN A 85 8.13 13.45 3.28
N GLU A 86 7.51 12.97 2.21
CA GLU A 86 6.27 13.53 1.69
C GLU A 86 5.05 13.18 2.57
N PHE A 87 4.97 11.95 3.06
CA PHE A 87 3.75 11.41 3.70
C PHE A 87 3.91 11.12 5.19
N TRP A 88 4.97 11.64 5.84
CA TRP A 88 5.24 11.34 7.27
C TRP A 88 4.04 11.60 8.19
N SER A 89 3.30 12.68 7.96
CA SER A 89 2.12 13.03 8.77
C SER A 89 1.03 11.95 8.68
N VAL A 90 0.85 11.34 7.51
CA VAL A 90 -0.11 10.24 7.29
C VAL A 90 0.40 8.97 7.95
N TYR A 91 1.69 8.62 7.78
CA TYR A 91 2.28 7.43 8.38
C TYR A 91 2.29 7.48 9.90
N SER A 92 2.81 8.57 10.48
CA SER A 92 2.85 8.76 11.94
C SER A 92 1.46 8.74 12.57
N HIS A 93 0.47 9.42 11.96
CA HIS A 93 -0.92 9.34 12.39
C HIS A 93 -1.45 7.91 12.29
N SER A 94 -1.13 7.19 11.21
CA SER A 94 -1.61 5.84 11.00
C SER A 94 -1.05 4.85 12.01
N LEU A 95 0.25 4.93 12.28
CA LEU A 95 0.95 4.10 13.27
C LEU A 95 0.43 4.35 14.68
N ALA A 96 0.17 5.62 15.03
CA ALA A 96 -0.34 5.99 16.34
C ALA A 96 -1.76 5.46 16.59
N ASN A 97 -2.63 5.50 15.58
CA ASN A 97 -4.07 5.26 15.76
C ASN A 97 -4.54 3.89 15.26
N TYR A 98 -3.86 3.29 14.29
CA TYR A 98 -4.30 2.08 13.59
C TYR A 98 -3.26 0.95 13.59
N GLY A 99 -2.11 1.14 14.24
CA GLY A 99 -1.11 0.08 14.43
C GLY A 99 -0.15 -0.07 13.26
N ALA A 100 0.51 -1.22 13.18
CA ALA A 100 1.58 -1.46 12.21
C ALA A 100 1.11 -1.30 10.76
N ILE A 101 2.02 -0.92 9.87
CA ILE A 101 1.80 -0.86 8.42
C ILE A 101 2.44 -2.09 7.77
N TYR A 102 1.79 -2.61 6.73
CA TYR A 102 2.22 -3.73 5.92
C TYR A 102 2.18 -3.37 4.44
N VAL A 103 2.99 -4.06 3.65
CA VAL A 103 3.03 -3.90 2.20
C VAL A 103 2.61 -5.22 1.53
N ASP A 104 1.42 -5.25 0.95
CA ASP A 104 1.01 -6.35 0.08
C ASP A 104 1.47 -6.05 -1.35
N VAL A 105 1.91 -7.07 -2.09
CA VAL A 105 2.29 -6.95 -3.50
C VAL A 105 1.53 -7.95 -4.35
N TYR A 106 0.99 -7.49 -5.46
CA TYR A 106 0.27 -8.27 -6.45
C TYR A 106 1.08 -8.24 -7.72
N GLN A 107 1.60 -9.39 -8.15
CA GLN A 107 2.21 -9.53 -9.47
C GLN A 107 1.11 -9.62 -10.51
N THR A 108 1.28 -8.92 -11.63
CA THR A 108 0.23 -8.76 -12.63
C THR A 108 0.78 -8.88 -14.05
N SER A 109 -0.08 -9.29 -14.98
CA SER A 109 0.19 -9.20 -16.42
C SER A 109 0.01 -7.79 -16.98
N ASN A 110 -0.72 -6.93 -16.25
CA ASN A 110 -0.97 -5.54 -16.63
C ASN A 110 -1.17 -4.67 -15.38
N ASN A 111 -0.08 -4.12 -14.88
CA ASN A 111 0.02 -3.34 -13.65
C ASN A 111 -0.89 -2.10 -13.67
N LYS A 112 -0.83 -1.31 -14.75
CA LYS A 112 -1.67 -0.10 -14.89
C LYS A 112 -3.16 -0.42 -14.89
N LYS A 113 -3.57 -1.44 -15.63
CA LYS A 113 -4.98 -1.82 -15.68
C LYS A 113 -5.44 -2.40 -14.34
N THR A 114 -4.57 -3.15 -13.65
CA THR A 114 -4.86 -3.71 -12.33
C THR A 114 -5.02 -2.62 -11.28
N GLU A 115 -4.12 -1.62 -11.22
CA GLU A 115 -4.23 -0.49 -10.29
C GLU A 115 -5.53 0.29 -10.51
N ASN A 116 -5.88 0.60 -11.76
CA ASN A 116 -7.14 1.27 -12.09
C ASN A 116 -8.37 0.47 -11.62
N ILE A 117 -8.35 -0.86 -11.77
CA ILE A 117 -9.42 -1.74 -11.28
C ILE A 117 -9.49 -1.71 -9.75
N PHE A 118 -8.35 -1.84 -9.07
CA PHE A 118 -8.28 -1.81 -7.61
C PHE A 118 -8.76 -0.48 -7.04
N LEU A 119 -8.30 0.65 -7.59
CA LEU A 119 -8.76 1.99 -7.21
C LEU A 119 -10.26 2.16 -7.44
N ARG A 120 -10.80 1.64 -8.55
CA ARG A 120 -12.25 1.68 -8.82
C ARG A 120 -13.04 0.84 -7.81
N GLN A 121 -12.60 -0.37 -7.50
CA GLN A 121 -13.25 -1.25 -6.51
C GLN A 121 -13.23 -0.62 -5.12
N TYR A 122 -12.09 -0.03 -4.74
CA TYR A 122 -11.96 0.72 -3.49
C TYR A 122 -12.94 1.90 -3.45
N TYR A 123 -12.97 2.72 -4.50
CA TYR A 123 -13.87 3.88 -4.57
C TYR A 123 -15.35 3.49 -4.53
N GLN A 124 -15.74 2.41 -5.21
CA GLN A 124 -17.12 1.89 -5.16
C GLN A 124 -17.52 1.44 -3.74
N SER A 125 -16.54 0.92 -2.98
CA SER A 125 -16.76 0.42 -1.62
C SER A 125 -16.81 1.53 -0.58
N HIS A 126 -15.97 2.57 -0.74
CA HIS A 126 -15.73 3.58 0.30
C HIS A 126 -16.15 5.01 -0.07
N LEU A 127 -16.53 5.25 -1.33
CA LEU A 127 -16.89 6.57 -1.90
C LEU A 127 -15.77 7.63 -1.86
N GLU A 128 -14.52 7.19 -1.70
CA GLU A 128 -13.31 8.01 -1.72
C GLU A 128 -12.11 7.20 -2.21
N LEU A 129 -10.98 7.87 -2.48
CA LEU A 129 -9.70 7.20 -2.75
C LEU A 129 -8.99 6.85 -1.43
N PRO A 130 -8.00 5.93 -1.44
CA PRO A 130 -7.16 5.72 -0.27
C PRO A 130 -6.47 7.01 0.18
N PRO A 131 -6.19 7.20 1.49
CA PRO A 131 -5.67 8.44 2.07
C PRO A 131 -4.47 9.07 1.36
N ILE A 132 -3.54 8.26 0.84
CA ILE A 132 -2.32 8.73 0.17
C ILE A 132 -2.55 8.94 -1.34
N ASN A 133 -3.52 8.23 -1.94
CA ASN A 133 -3.85 8.42 -3.35
C ASN A 133 -4.53 9.79 -3.56
N ARG A 134 -3.82 10.73 -4.18
CA ARG A 134 -4.37 12.03 -4.56
C ARG A 134 -5.13 11.92 -5.89
N LYS A 135 -6.21 12.70 -6.05
CA LYS A 135 -6.71 13.06 -7.38
C LYS A 135 -5.69 14.04 -7.97
N GLY A 136 -5.01 13.64 -9.03
CA GLY A 136 -4.27 14.57 -9.89
C GLY A 136 -5.22 15.53 -10.59
#